data_AF-A0A2Z6PMR6-F1
#
_entry.id   AF-A0A2Z6PMR6-F1
#
_cell.length_a   1.000
_cell.length_b   1.000
_cell.length_c   1.000
_cell.angle_alpha   90.00
_cell.angle_beta   90.00
_cell.angle_gamma   90.00
#
_symmetry.space_group_name_H-M   'P 1'
#
loop_
_entity.id
_entity.type
_entity.pdbx_description
1 polymer ?
#
loop_
_entity_poly.entity_id
_entity_poly.type
_entity_poly.pdbx_seq_one_letter_code
_entity_poly.pdbx_strand_id
1 'polypeptide(L)' 'MGLAPRLSFGRDRLMECYFWAVGMTPFEAKFSNLRKGLTKVASLITLIDDIYDVYGTLDELQLFTTAVER' A
#
# COMPACT_ATOMS: atom_id res chain seq x y z
N MET A 1 -7.78 -7.64 0.65
CA MET A 1 -7.51 -6.71 1.77
C MET A 1 -8.83 -6.03 2.07
N GLY A 2 -9.54 -6.37 3.14
CA GLY A 2 -10.87 -5.81 3.46
C GLY A 2 -10.84 -4.34 3.93
N LEU A 3 -9.93 -3.55 3.36
CA LEU A 3 -9.67 -2.15 3.67
C LEU A 3 -10.53 -1.21 2.81
N ALA A 4 -10.90 -1.63 1.61
CA ALA A 4 -11.76 -0.88 0.68
C ALA A 4 -13.10 -0.38 1.28
N PRO A 5 -13.81 -1.13 2.14
CA PRO A 5 -15.07 -0.65 2.73
C PRO A 5 -14.88 0.41 3.83
N ARG A 6 -13.67 0.49 4.42
CA ARG A 6 -13.37 1.40 5.54
C ARG A 6 -12.62 2.66 5.13
N LEU A 7 -11.97 2.62 3.97
CA LEU A 7 -11.18 3.69 3.40
C LEU A 7 -11.76 4.00 2.01
N SER A 8 -12.94 4.62 1.98
CA SER A 8 -13.63 5.02 0.74
C SER A 8 -12.83 6.03 -0.10
N PHE A 9 -11.75 6.58 0.46
CA PHE A 9 -10.80 7.47 -0.19
C PHE A 9 -9.60 6.76 -0.82
N GLY A 10 -9.30 5.52 -0.40
CA GLY A 10 -8.20 4.73 -0.96
C GLY A 10 -8.59 4.24 -2.34
N ARG A 11 -7.99 4.80 -3.39
CA ARG A 11 -8.20 4.31 -4.77
C ARG A 11 -7.85 2.83 -4.83
N ASP A 12 -8.68 2.03 -5.48
CA ASP A 12 -8.41 0.59 -5.68
C ASP A 12 -7.28 0.40 -6.71
N ARG A 13 -6.05 0.75 -6.32
CA ARG A 13 -4.83 0.67 -7.13
C ARG A 13 -4.23 -0.73 -7.15
N LEU A 14 -5.03 -1.75 -6.82
CA LEU A 14 -4.56 -3.13 -6.69
C LEU A 14 -3.98 -3.66 -8.01
N MET A 15 -4.56 -3.26 -9.14
CA MET A 15 -4.03 -3.54 -10.49
C MET A 15 -2.67 -2.87 -10.75
N GLU A 16 -2.52 -1.59 -10.39
CA GLU A 16 -1.25 -0.86 -10.54
C GLU A 16 -0.15 -1.48 -9.67
N CYS A 17 -0.48 -1.79 -8.41
CA CYS A 17 0.42 -2.43 -7.45
C CYS A 17 0.84 -3.83 -7.92
N TYR A 18 -0.09 -4.59 -8.51
CA TYR A 18 0.21 -5.91 -9.07
C TYR A 18 1.10 -5.79 -10.30
N PHE A 19 0.84 -4.83 -11.18
CA PHE A 19 1.66 -4.56 -12.36
C PHE A 19 3.10 -4.20 -11.97
N TRP A 20 3.27 -3.34 -10.96
CA TRP A 20 4.58 -3.05 -10.37
C TRP A 20 5.27 -4.29 -9.81
N ALA A 21 4.55 -5.12 -9.05
CA ALA A 21 5.11 -6.35 -8.49
C ALA A 21 5.54 -7.35 -9.57
N VAL A 22 4.81 -7.44 -10.68
CA VAL A 22 5.19 -8.25 -11.85
C VAL A 22 6.40 -7.66 -12.56
N GLY A 23 6.51 -6.33 -12.70
CA GLY A 23 7.67 -5.68 -13.31
C GLY A 23 8.96 -5.82 -12.48
N MET A 24 8.84 -5.84 -11.15
CA MET A 24 9.99 -5.95 -10.23
C MET A 24 10.46 -7.39 -9.99
N THR A 25 9.69 -8.40 -10.39
CA THR A 25 10.03 -9.81 -10.12
C THR A 25 10.06 -10.65 -11.39
N PRO A 26 10.89 -11.70 -11.46
CA PRO A 26 10.85 -12.61 -12.59
C PRO A 26 9.45 -13.26 -12.70
N PHE A 27 8.96 -13.41 -13.93
CA PHE A 27 7.61 -13.93 -14.20
C PHE A 27 7.41 -15.39 -13.74
N GLU A 28 8.49 -16.07 -13.37
CA GLU A 28 8.50 -17.46 -12.92
C GLU A 28 7.44 -17.73 -11.83
N ALA A 29 6.76 -18.88 -11.93
CA ALA A 29 5.64 -19.25 -11.07
C ALA A 29 6.06 -19.35 -9.58
N LYS A 30 7.33 -19.69 -9.31
CA LYS A 30 7.91 -19.75 -7.96
C LYS A 30 7.85 -18.42 -7.20
N PHE A 31 7.78 -17.30 -7.91
CA PHE A 31 7.66 -15.96 -7.31
C PHE A 31 6.21 -15.47 -7.18
N SER A 32 5.21 -16.31 -7.43
CA SER A 32 3.79 -15.94 -7.29
C SER A 32 3.46 -15.43 -5.88
N ASN A 33 3.99 -16.09 -4.84
CA ASN A 33 3.79 -15.64 -3.45
C ASN A 33 4.53 -14.33 -3.15
N LEU A 34 5.72 -14.14 -3.72
CA LEU A 34 6.47 -12.89 -3.62
C LEU A 34 5.70 -11.73 -4.27
N ARG A 35 5.14 -11.94 -5.48
CA ARG A 35 4.28 -10.95 -6.16
C ARG A 35 3.05 -10.59 -5.35
N LYS A 36 2.39 -11.57 -4.74
CA LYS A 36 1.25 -11.34 -3.84
C LYS A 36 1.66 -10.52 -2.61
N GLY A 37 2.82 -10.80 -2.03
CA GLY A 37 3.37 -10.02 -0.91
C GLY A 37 3.70 -8.59 -1.31
N LEU A 38 4.45 -8.40 -2.40
CA LEU A 38 4.80 -7.10 -2.96
C LEU A 38 3.58 -6.25 -3.30
N THR A 39 2.56 -6.84 -3.94
CA THR A 39 1.32 -6.13 -4.28
C THR A 39 0.65 -5.58 -3.02
N LYS A 40 0.61 -6.38 -1.95
CA LYS A 40 0.04 -5.99 -0.66
C LYS A 40 0.83 -4.85 -0.01
N VAL A 41 2.17 -4.93 -0.02
CA VAL A 41 3.06 -3.90 0.52
C VAL A 41 2.95 -2.61 -0.29
N ALA A 42 2.98 -2.69 -1.62
CA ALA A 42 2.80 -1.55 -2.50
C ALA A 42 1.45 -0.86 -2.26
N SER A 43 0.37 -1.63 -2.09
CA SER A 43 -0.97 -1.08 -1.78
C SER A 43 -0.99 -0.35 -0.43
N LEU A 44 -0.26 -0.84 0.58
CA LEU A 44 -0.11 -0.18 1.88
C LEU A 44 0.70 1.11 1.76
N ILE A 45 1.79 1.10 1.00
CA ILE A 45 2.62 2.28 0.76
C ILE A 45 1.79 3.38 0.08
N THR A 46 1.06 3.05 -0.99
CA THR A 46 0.23 4.04 -1.69
C THR A 46 -0.89 4.60 -0.82
N LEU A 47 -1.43 3.77 0.09
CA LEU A 47 -2.44 4.22 1.04
C LEU A 47 -1.84 5.20 2.07
N ILE A 48 -0.65 4.90 2.58
CA ILE A 48 0.07 5.78 3.52
C ILE A 48 0.44 7.09 2.80
N ASP A 49 0.91 7.01 1.56
CA ASP A 49 1.23 8.16 0.71
C ASP A 49 0.02 9.10 0.56
N ASP A 50 -1.14 8.57 0.17
CA ASP A 50 -2.38 9.35 0.07
C ASP A 50 -2.75 10.00 1.43
N ILE A 51 -2.50 9.32 2.56
CA ILE A 51 -2.72 9.88 3.91
C ILE A 51 -1.75 11.03 4.19
N TYR A 52 -0.47 10.90 3.87
CA TYR A 52 0.53 11.94 4.12
C TYR A 52 0.42 13.14 3.17
N ASP A 53 -0.02 12.93 1.92
CA ASP A 53 -0.07 13.98 0.91
C ASP A 53 -1.41 14.74 0.86
N VAL A 54 -2.54 14.05 1.07
CA VAL A 54 -3.88 14.62 0.79
C VAL A 54 -4.76 14.73 2.03
N TYR A 55 -4.77 13.68 2.88
CA TYR A 55 -5.83 13.55 3.90
C TYR A 55 -5.39 13.84 5.33
N GLY A 56 -4.08 13.76 5.63
CA GLY A 56 -3.56 13.85 6.97
C GLY A 56 -3.30 15.29 7.41
N THR A 57 -3.81 15.65 8.57
CA THR A 57 -3.36 16.87 9.27
C THR A 57 -2.02 16.61 9.96
N LEU A 58 -1.21 17.67 10.17
CA LEU A 58 0.16 17.53 10.69
C LEU A 58 0.22 16.77 12.03
N ASP A 59 -0.78 16.99 12.90
CA ASP A 59 -0.90 16.33 14.20
C ASP A 59 -1.20 14.83 14.07
N GLU A 60 -2.09 14.45 13.13
CA GLU A 60 -2.40 13.04 12.85
C GLU A 60 -1.20 12.31 12.25
N LEU A 61 -0.45 12.97 11.37
CA LEU A 61 0.77 12.41 10.76
C LEU A 61 1.89 12.20 11.78
N GLN A 62 2.07 13.14 12.73
CA GLN A 62 3.02 12.95 13.84
C GLN A 62 2.63 11.78 14.74
N LEU A 63 1.34 11.63 15.03
CA LEU A 63 0.83 10.54 15.86
C LEU A 63 0.99 9.18 15.16
N PHE A 64 0.72 9.12 13.84
CA PHE A 64 0.95 7.93 13.03
C PHE A 64 2.43 7.56 12.96
N THR A 65 3.32 8.54 12.72
CA THR A 65 4.78 8.32 12.68
C THR A 65 5.28 7.76 14.01
N THR A 66 4.85 8.35 15.12
CA THR A 66 5.21 7.89 16.47
C THR A 66 4.69 6.48 16.75
N ALA A 67 3.51 6.13 16.24
CA ALA A 67 2.94 4.79 16.40
C ALA A 67 3.69 3.71 15.60
N VAL A 68 4.28 4.07 14.46
CA VAL A 68 5.09 3.16 13.63
C VAL A 68 6.50 2.99 14.18
N GLU A 69 7.06 4.01 14.84
CA GLU A 69 8.39 3.96 15.47
C GLU A 69 8.42 3.17 16.80
N ARG A 70 7.27 2.91 17.42
CA ARG A 70 7.14 2.11 18.65
C ARG A 70 7.12 0.61 18.38
#